data_AF-A0A220UNI1-F1
#
_entry.id   AF-A0A220UNI1-F1
#
_cell.length_a   1.000
_cell.length_b   1.000
_cell.length_c   1.000
_cell.angle_alpha   90.00
_cell.angle_beta   90.00
_cell.angle_gamma   90.00
#
_symmetry.space_group_name_H-M   'P 1'
#
loop_
_entity.id
_entity.type
_entity.pdbx_description
1 polymer ?
#
loop_
_entity_poly.entity_id
_entity_poly.type
_entity_poly.pdbx_seq_one_letter_code
_entity_poly.pdbx_strand_id
1 'polypeptide(L)'
;MLEQYEEALEQWIESVVSHGDDDALFACGYLQGHVAVVLSQLEDEGESTLEALLEKMTDCLALARQELNDADFALVEAAWTQLHGKIVSHLAA
;
A
#
# COMPACT_ATOMS: atom_id res chain seq x y z
N MET A 1 2.03 16.47 -0.47
CA MET A 1 2.86 16.07 -1.63
C MET A 1 2.81 14.57 -1.70
N LEU A 2 2.68 13.96 -2.89
CA LEU A 2 2.59 12.50 -2.99
C LEU A 2 3.90 11.79 -2.63
N GLU A 3 5.04 12.48 -2.79
CA GLU A 3 6.40 12.02 -2.43
C GLU A 3 6.48 11.41 -1.01
N GLN A 4 5.75 11.97 -0.03
CA GLN A 4 5.75 11.46 1.34
C GLN A 4 5.18 10.03 1.46
N TYR A 5 4.27 9.65 0.55
CA TYR A 5 3.71 8.31 0.49
C TYR A 5 4.68 7.34 -0.20
N GLU A 6 5.41 7.82 -1.20
CA GLU A 6 6.46 7.07 -1.90
C GLU A 6 7.61 6.75 -0.94
N GLU A 7 8.07 7.73 -0.16
CA GLU A 7 9.11 7.52 0.86
C GLU A 7 8.67 6.51 1.94
N ALA A 8 7.43 6.61 2.42
CA ALA A 8 6.89 5.67 3.40
C ALA A 8 6.78 4.25 2.81
N LEU A 9 6.40 4.14 1.54
CA LEU A 9 6.34 2.88 0.80
C LEU A 9 7.75 2.29 0.63
N GLU A 10 8.74 3.06 0.20
CA GLU A 10 10.12 2.62 0.03
C GLU A 10 10.73 2.08 1.33
N GLN A 11 10.58 2.80 2.44
CA GLN A 11 11.06 2.36 3.76
C GLN A 11 10.36 1.08 4.22
N TRP A 12 9.06 0.94 3.94
CA TRP A 12 8.33 -0.27 4.27
C TRP A 12 8.78 -1.46 3.41
N ILE A 13 8.95 -1.27 2.09
CA ILE A 13 9.47 -2.29 1.17
C ILE A 13 10.86 -2.76 1.61
N GLU A 14 11.77 -1.85 1.93
CA GLU A 14 13.12 -2.22 2.40
C GLU A 14 13.05 -3.11 3.65
N SER A 15 12.16 -2.77 4.59
CA SER A 15 11.94 -3.57 5.80
C SER A 15 11.38 -4.96 5.50
N VAL A 16 10.45 -5.08 4.55
CA VAL A 16 9.86 -6.37 4.16
C VAL A 16 10.86 -7.20 3.36
N VAL A 17 11.62 -6.61 2.45
CA VAL A 17 12.63 -7.31 1.64
C VAL A 17 13.75 -7.88 2.51
N SER A 18 14.14 -7.16 3.56
CA SER A 18 15.24 -7.59 4.45
C SER A 18 14.85 -8.64 5.49
N HIS A 19 13.57 -8.72 5.89
CA HIS A 19 13.13 -9.57 7.02
C HIS A 19 11.93 -10.48 6.71
N GLY A 20 11.25 -10.28 5.59
CA GLY A 20 10.03 -10.98 5.21
C GLY A 20 10.29 -12.36 4.62
N ASP A 21 9.29 -13.23 4.76
CA ASP A 21 9.21 -14.51 4.08
C ASP A 21 8.56 -14.37 2.69
N ASP A 22 8.44 -15.48 1.96
CA ASP A 22 7.88 -15.49 0.60
C ASP A 22 6.46 -14.90 0.54
N ASP A 23 5.64 -15.15 1.55
CA ASP A 23 4.27 -14.63 1.67
C ASP A 23 4.26 -13.11 1.88
N ALA A 24 5.15 -12.61 2.75
CA ALA A 24 5.32 -11.17 2.96
C ALA A 24 5.84 -10.47 1.69
N LEU A 25 6.77 -11.08 0.96
CA LEU A 25 7.29 -10.55 -0.31
C LEU A 25 6.20 -10.52 -1.39
N PHE A 26 5.37 -11.55 -1.47
CA PHE A 26 4.21 -11.58 -2.36
C PHE A 26 3.24 -10.42 -2.06
N ALA A 27 2.80 -10.29 -0.80
CA ALA A 27 1.86 -9.24 -0.41
C ALA A 27 2.44 -7.83 -0.59
N CYS A 28 3.74 -7.68 -0.32
CA CYS A 28 4.47 -6.43 -0.52
C CYS A 28 4.51 -6.03 -2.00
N GLY A 29 4.91 -6.94 -2.89
CA GLY A 29 4.94 -6.66 -4.33
C GLY A 29 3.55 -6.37 -4.90
N TYR A 30 2.53 -7.08 -4.43
CA TYR A 30 1.14 -6.84 -4.83
C TYR A 30 0.66 -5.44 -4.43
N LEU A 31 0.86 -5.05 -3.17
CA LEU A 31 0.49 -3.72 -2.69
C LEU A 31 1.29 -2.59 -3.34
N GLN A 32 2.59 -2.79 -3.55
CA GLN A 32 3.42 -1.81 -4.24
C GLN A 32 2.82 -1.45 -5.61
N GLY A 33 2.37 -2.45 -6.37
CA GLY A 33 1.72 -2.23 -7.67
C GLY A 33 0.44 -1.40 -7.55
N HIS A 34 -0.44 -1.73 -6.61
CA HIS A 34 -1.69 -0.99 -6.40
C HIS A 34 -1.46 0.44 -5.91
N VAL A 35 -0.55 0.63 -4.96
CA VAL A 35 -0.21 1.96 -4.46
C VAL A 35 0.37 2.83 -5.58
N ALA A 36 1.24 2.30 -6.44
CA ALA A 36 1.76 3.05 -7.59
C ALA A 36 0.65 3.52 -8.54
N VAL A 37 -0.35 2.65 -8.82
CA VAL A 37 -1.52 3.02 -9.64
C VAL A 37 -2.34 4.11 -8.95
N VAL A 38 -2.60 3.97 -7.65
CA VAL A 38 -3.38 4.95 -6.89
C VAL A 38 -2.67 6.30 -6.82
N LEU A 39 -1.36 6.33 -6.57
CA LEU A 39 -0.59 7.57 -6.56
C LEU A 39 -0.61 8.27 -7.92
N SER A 40 -0.49 7.52 -9.02
CA SER A 40 -0.63 8.07 -10.37
C SER A 40 -2.02 8.67 -10.61
N GLN A 41 -3.09 8.02 -10.14
CA GLN A 41 -4.45 8.57 -10.25
C GLN A 41 -4.63 9.85 -9.43
N LEU A 42 -4.08 9.88 -8.22
CA LEU A 42 -4.12 11.07 -7.37
C LEU A 42 -3.35 12.24 -8.00
N GLU A 43 -2.21 11.96 -8.62
CA GLU A 43 -1.43 12.95 -9.34
C GLU A 43 -2.24 13.56 -10.50
N ASP A 44 -2.89 12.71 -11.32
CA ASP A 44 -3.76 13.15 -12.42
C ASP A 44 -4.96 13.99 -11.95
N GLU A 45 -5.51 13.65 -10.77
CA GLU A 45 -6.62 14.36 -10.14
C GLU A 45 -6.18 15.65 -9.40
N GLY A 46 -4.87 15.85 -9.24
CA GLY A 46 -4.30 16.94 -8.45
C GLY A 46 -4.57 16.82 -6.95
N GLU A 47 -4.84 15.60 -6.46
CA GLU A 47 -5.07 15.32 -5.05
C GLU A 47 -3.87 14.68 -4.36
N SER A 48 -3.72 14.97 -3.06
CA SER A 48 -2.63 14.38 -2.27
C SER A 48 -2.96 14.16 -0.79
N THR A 49 -4.24 14.23 -0.45
CA THR A 49 -4.71 13.99 0.92
C THR A 49 -4.61 12.51 1.29
N LEU A 50 -4.47 12.24 2.58
CA LEU A 50 -4.43 10.87 3.09
C LEU A 50 -5.79 10.20 2.85
N GLU A 51 -6.87 10.94 3.03
CA GLU A 51 -8.24 10.49 2.81
C GLU A 51 -8.46 9.99 1.38
N ALA A 52 -7.97 10.72 0.37
CA ALA A 52 -8.08 10.32 -1.03
C ALA A 52 -7.28 9.05 -1.34
N LEU A 53 -6.09 8.91 -0.74
CA LEU A 53 -5.28 7.68 -0.83
C LEU A 53 -6.02 6.48 -0.22
N LEU A 54 -6.60 6.65 0.97
CA LEU A 54 -7.33 5.59 1.67
C LEU A 54 -8.59 5.17 0.92
N GLU A 55 -9.34 6.11 0.36
CA GLU A 55 -10.54 5.83 -0.43
C GLU A 55 -10.18 4.96 -1.65
N LYS A 56 -9.21 5.40 -2.46
CA LYS A 56 -8.79 4.65 -3.65
C LYS A 56 -8.16 3.29 -3.32
N MET A 57 -7.35 3.20 -2.26
CA MET A 57 -6.80 1.91 -1.81
C MET A 57 -7.87 0.96 -1.31
N THR A 58 -8.95 1.46 -0.69
CA THR A 58 -10.09 0.64 -0.28
C THR A 58 -10.76 0.01 -1.51
N ASP A 59 -10.95 0.78 -2.59
CA ASP A 59 -11.49 0.26 -3.84
C ASP A 59 -10.57 -0.78 -4.49
N CYS A 60 -9.26 -0.53 -4.52
CA CYS A 60 -8.27 -1.50 -5.01
C CYS A 60 -8.31 -2.82 -4.22
N LEU A 61 -8.41 -2.75 -2.89
CA LEU A 61 -8.49 -3.94 -2.04
C LEU A 61 -9.81 -4.71 -2.22
N ALA A 62 -10.92 -4.00 -2.45
CA ALA A 62 -12.19 -4.65 -2.76
C ALA A 62 -12.16 -5.42 -4.10
N LEU A 63 -11.39 -4.94 -5.08
CA LEU A 63 -11.12 -5.66 -6.32
C LEU A 63 -10.16 -6.84 -6.08
N ALA A 64 -9.08 -6.63 -5.34
CA ALA A 64 -8.14 -7.69 -4.98
C ALA A 64 -8.84 -8.87 -4.27
N ARG A 65 -9.85 -8.60 -3.45
CA ARG A 65 -10.66 -9.64 -2.80
C ARG A 65 -11.37 -10.58 -3.77
N GLN A 66 -11.70 -10.09 -4.97
CA GLN A 66 -12.35 -10.87 -6.03
C GLN A 66 -11.34 -11.67 -6.87
N GLU A 67 -10.08 -11.23 -6.90
CA GLU A 67 -9.00 -11.86 -7.66
C GLU A 67 -8.24 -12.93 -6.85
N LEU A 68 -8.08 -12.69 -5.55
CA LEU A 68 -7.30 -13.53 -4.64
C LEU A 68 -8.16 -14.53 -3.88
N ASN A 69 -7.57 -15.68 -3.54
CA ASN A 69 -8.18 -16.60 -2.58
C ASN A 69 -8.13 -16.00 -1.15
N ASP A 70 -8.83 -16.64 -0.21
CA ASP A 70 -8.95 -16.15 1.16
C ASP A 70 -7.61 -16.02 1.90
N ALA A 71 -6.66 -16.92 1.64
CA ALA A 71 -5.34 -16.90 2.29
C ALA A 71 -4.48 -15.75 1.76
N ASP A 72 -4.38 -15.63 0.43
CA ASP A 72 -3.61 -14.57 -0.23
C ASP A 72 -4.19 -13.19 0.09
N PHE A 73 -5.52 -13.06 0.13
CA PHE A 73 -6.15 -11.81 0.53
C PHE A 73 -5.84 -11.43 1.97
N ALA A 74 -5.84 -12.39 2.90
CA ALA A 74 -5.48 -12.13 4.30
C ALA A 74 -4.03 -11.63 4.44
N LEU A 75 -3.11 -12.13 3.62
CA LEU A 75 -1.73 -11.63 3.57
C LEU A 75 -1.69 -10.17 3.10
N VAL A 76 -2.40 -9.84 2.02
CA VAL A 76 -2.48 -8.48 1.47
C VAL A 76 -3.13 -7.51 2.46
N GLU A 77 -4.21 -7.91 3.15
CA GLU A 77 -4.87 -7.08 4.16
C GLU A 77 -3.95 -6.80 5.36
N ALA A 78 -3.21 -7.81 5.83
CA ALA A 78 -2.23 -7.66 6.90
C ALA A 78 -1.06 -6.76 6.48
N ALA A 79 -0.57 -6.89 5.24
CA ALA A 79 0.47 -6.04 4.68
C ALA A 79 -0.01 -4.59 4.54
N TRP A 80 -1.25 -4.37 4.11
CA TRP A 80 -1.85 -3.04 4.01
C TRP A 80 -1.95 -2.35 5.36
N THR A 81 -2.37 -3.09 6.39
CA THR A 81 -2.42 -2.57 7.77
C THR A 81 -1.05 -2.06 8.23
N GLN A 82 0.03 -2.78 7.89
CA GLN A 82 1.39 -2.38 8.22
C GLN A 82 1.83 -1.13 7.46
N LEU A 83 1.62 -1.11 6.14
CA LEU A 83 1.96 0.03 5.29
C LEU A 83 1.19 1.29 5.70
N HIS A 84 -0.11 1.17 5.96
CA HIS A 84 -0.93 2.29 6.45
C HIS A 84 -0.36 2.86 7.76
N GLY A 85 0.03 2.01 8.71
CA GLY A 85 0.70 2.45 9.94
C GLY A 85 2.01 3.20 9.68
N LYS A 86 2.80 2.75 8.69
CA LYS A 86 4.04 3.44 8.26
C LYS A 86 3.75 4.80 7.65
N ILE A 87 2.75 4.89 6.76
CA ILE A 87 2.31 6.16 6.16
C ILE A 87 1.90 7.14 7.25
N VAL A 88 1.00 6.75 8.15
CA VAL A 88 0.53 7.62 9.24
C VAL A 88 1.69 8.08 10.13
N SER A 89 2.62 7.17 10.46
CA SER A 89 3.80 7.52 11.24
C SER A 89 4.74 8.48 10.52
N HIS A 90 4.92 8.34 9.20
CA HIS A 90 5.78 9.20 8.40
C HIS A 90 5.19 10.61 8.27
N LEU A 91 3.88 10.72 8.12
CA LEU A 91 3.17 12.02 8.08
C LEU A 91 3.21 12.77 9.42
N ALA A 92 3.39 12.06 10.53
CA ALA A 92 3.43 12.63 11.87
C ALA A 92 4.85 13.04 12.32
N ALA A 93 5.88 12.67 11.56
CA ALA A 93 7.29 12.94 11.84
C ALA A 93 7.73 14.31 11.31
#